data_AF-M6KEH2-F1
#
_entry.id   AF-M6KEH2-F1
#
_cell.length_a   1.000
_cell.length_b   1.000
_cell.length_c   1.000
_cell.angle_alpha   90.00
_cell.angle_beta   90.00
_cell.angle_gamma   90.00
#
_symmetry.space_group_name_H-M   'P 1'
#
loop_
_entity.id
_entity.type
_entity.pdbx_description
1 polymer ?
#
loop_
_entity_poly.entity_id
_entity_poly.type
_entity_poly.pdbx_seq_one_letter_code
_entity_poly.pdbx_strand_id
1 'polypeptide(L)'
;MLISLIGLNSFGKWNIRFVKEAVSTGILLQACATLVIISVGIYQLFPGVFSISLREKVMSQYANGYSLMKWVGLTLPKEAVLLSQHRSIALSERKTLSLDWIPFVDFNSAVASPYLKQIKDENVTHILMFGDTSKNTPFSGCIGNTIGKTKSNQVTRNPFNRNDFFTVILVEFQSDKLPQCANFIL
;
A
#
# COMPACT_ATOMS: atom_id res chain seq x y z
N MET A 1 55.31 -17.10 42.78
CA MET A 1 54.99 -16.15 41.68
C MET A 1 54.47 -16.80 40.39
N LEU A 2 54.42 -18.14 40.25
CA LEU A 2 53.90 -18.80 39.02
C LEU A 2 52.38 -19.07 39.01
N ILE A 3 51.73 -19.15 40.18
CA ILE A 3 50.31 -19.54 40.28
C ILE A 3 49.36 -18.39 39.87
N SER A 4 49.76 -17.12 40.09
CA SER A 4 48.94 -15.96 39.73
C SER A 4 48.90 -15.67 38.22
N LEU A 5 49.92 -16.07 37.44
CA LEU A 5 49.96 -15.82 35.98
C LEU A 5 49.06 -16.80 35.20
N ILE A 6 48.83 -18.01 35.73
CA ILE A 6 47.95 -19.01 35.10
C ILE A 6 46.46 -18.64 35.30
N GLY A 7 46.11 -18.07 36.47
CA GLY A 7 44.74 -17.64 36.78
C GLY A 7 44.23 -16.50 35.90
N LEU A 8 45.06 -15.49 35.63
CA LEU A 8 44.70 -14.32 34.79
C LEU A 8 44.53 -14.68 33.31
N ASN A 9 45.34 -15.59 32.78
CA ASN A 9 45.25 -16.02 31.38
C ASN A 9 44.05 -16.96 31.13
N SER A 10 43.67 -17.74 32.15
CA SER A 10 42.48 -18.59 32.15
C SER A 10 41.18 -17.76 32.18
N PHE A 11 41.12 -16.70 32.99
CA PHE A 11 39.94 -15.84 33.10
C PHE A 11 39.66 -15.05 31.81
N GLY A 12 40.69 -14.52 31.14
CA GLY A 12 40.56 -13.85 29.84
C GLY A 12 40.12 -14.79 28.71
N LYS A 13 40.68 -16.01 28.64
CA LYS A 13 40.24 -17.06 27.69
C LYS A 13 38.83 -17.57 27.96
N TRP A 14 38.47 -17.73 29.24
CA TRP A 14 37.14 -18.18 29.64
C TRP A 14 36.08 -17.13 29.31
N ASN A 15 36.38 -15.85 29.49
CA ASN A 15 35.50 -14.74 29.09
C ASN A 15 35.32 -14.67 27.56
N ILE A 16 36.39 -14.85 26.77
CA ILE A 16 36.31 -14.90 25.30
C ILE A 16 35.50 -16.12 24.82
N ARG A 17 35.70 -17.29 25.43
CA ARG A 17 34.95 -18.51 25.09
C ARG A 17 33.48 -18.36 25.43
N PHE A 18 33.15 -17.85 26.61
CA PHE A 18 31.79 -17.56 27.03
C PHE A 18 31.10 -16.55 26.11
N VAL A 19 31.78 -15.44 25.77
CA VAL A 19 31.29 -14.45 24.81
C VAL A 19 31.05 -15.09 23.44
N LYS A 20 31.98 -15.93 22.95
CA LYS A 20 31.82 -16.63 21.67
C LYS A 20 30.60 -17.57 21.68
N GLU A 21 30.41 -18.33 22.76
CA GLU A 21 29.27 -19.22 22.93
C GLU A 21 27.96 -18.42 22.98
N ALA A 22 27.89 -17.36 23.78
CA ALA A 22 26.71 -16.48 23.88
C ALA A 22 26.36 -15.82 22.53
N VAL A 23 27.35 -15.29 21.81
CA VAL A 23 27.14 -14.71 20.47
C VAL A 23 26.66 -15.77 19.48
N SER A 24 27.27 -16.97 19.49
CA SER A 24 26.84 -18.09 18.63
C SER A 24 25.40 -18.51 18.90
N THR A 25 25.01 -18.59 20.18
CA THR A 25 23.63 -18.91 20.57
C THR A 25 22.66 -17.81 20.13
N GLY A 26 23.06 -16.54 20.27
CA GLY A 26 22.27 -15.40 19.79
C GLY A 26 22.03 -15.44 18.27
N ILE A 27 23.08 -15.74 17.49
CA ILE A 27 22.97 -15.90 16.03
C ILE A 27 22.05 -17.07 15.67
N LEU A 28 22.20 -18.22 16.35
CA LEU A 28 21.32 -19.37 16.11
C LEU A 28 19.86 -19.05 16.42
N LEU A 29 19.58 -18.37 17.54
CA LEU A 29 18.24 -17.96 17.91
C LEU A 29 17.63 -17.00 16.87
N GLN A 30 18.41 -16.02 16.40
CA GLN A 30 17.99 -15.11 15.33
C GLN A 30 17.68 -15.87 14.04
N ALA A 31 18.52 -16.83 13.66
CA ALA A 31 18.30 -17.66 12.48
C ALA A 31 17.01 -18.50 12.60
N CYS A 32 16.77 -19.12 13.75
CA CYS A 32 15.54 -19.85 14.03
C CYS A 32 14.31 -18.94 13.96
N ALA A 33 14.36 -17.76 14.58
CA ALA A 33 13.26 -16.79 14.53
C ALA A 33 12.97 -16.31 13.10
N THR A 34 14.02 -16.06 12.32
CA THR A 34 13.91 -15.67 10.90
C THR A 34 13.27 -16.79 10.08
N LEU A 35 13.68 -18.04 10.32
CA LEU A 35 13.11 -19.20 9.63
C LEU A 35 11.62 -19.35 9.93
N VAL A 36 11.19 -19.17 11.18
CA VAL A 36 9.77 -19.18 11.55
C VAL A 36 8.98 -18.09 10.80
N ILE A 37 9.50 -16.86 10.74
CA ILE A 37 8.86 -15.76 10.01
C ILE A 37 8.71 -16.10 8.51
N ILE A 38 9.75 -16.66 7.90
CA ILE A 38 9.72 -17.07 6.49
C ILE A 38 8.70 -18.20 6.28
N SER A 39 8.68 -19.21 7.15
CA SER A 39 7.72 -20.32 7.05
C SER A 39 6.27 -19.83 7.15
N VAL A 40 5.98 -18.86 8.03
CA VAL A 40 4.66 -18.22 8.11
C VAL A 40 4.31 -17.50 6.81
N GLY A 41 5.26 -16.76 6.24
CA GLY A 41 5.07 -16.08 4.95
C GLY A 41 4.77 -17.06 3.81
N ILE A 42 5.54 -18.16 3.72
CA ILE A 42 5.29 -19.24 2.76
C ILE A 42 3.90 -19.80 2.96
N TYR A 43 3.53 -20.19 4.18
CA TYR A 43 2.21 -20.76 4.47
C TYR A 43 1.06 -19.84 4.05
N GLN A 44 1.18 -18.53 4.26
CA GLN A 44 0.14 -17.56 3.90
C GLN A 44 0.01 -17.34 2.39
N LEU A 45 1.12 -17.33 1.65
CA LEU A 45 1.15 -16.98 0.21
C LEU A 45 1.06 -18.21 -0.71
N PHE A 46 1.60 -19.34 -0.28
CA PHE A 46 1.74 -20.57 -1.08
C PHE A 46 0.42 -21.11 -1.67
N PRO A 47 -0.73 -21.08 -0.96
CA PRO A 47 -1.99 -21.53 -1.54
C PRO A 47 -2.35 -20.83 -2.85
N GLY A 48 -1.92 -19.58 -3.04
CA GLY A 48 -2.22 -18.78 -4.23
C GLY A 48 -1.57 -19.28 -5.52
N VAL A 49 -0.66 -20.25 -5.45
CA VAL A 49 0.01 -20.82 -6.63
C VAL A 49 -0.85 -21.88 -7.33
N PHE A 50 -1.74 -22.56 -6.62
CA PHE A 50 -2.45 -23.73 -7.15
C PHE A 50 -3.65 -23.42 -8.05
N SER A 51 -4.31 -22.26 -7.89
CA SER A 51 -5.45 -21.89 -8.73
C SER A 51 -5.75 -20.40 -8.69
N ILE A 52 -6.51 -19.91 -9.68
CA ILE A 52 -6.98 -18.52 -9.73
C ILE A 52 -7.85 -18.20 -8.51
N SER A 53 -8.80 -19.06 -8.14
CA SER A 53 -9.67 -18.82 -6.98
C SER A 53 -8.89 -18.72 -5.67
N LEU A 54 -7.87 -19.56 -5.47
CA LEU A 54 -6.99 -19.46 -4.30
C LEU A 54 -6.11 -18.21 -4.35
N ARG A 55 -5.61 -17.82 -5.53
CA ARG A 55 -4.89 -16.55 -5.70
C ARG A 55 -5.76 -15.37 -5.31
N GLU A 56 -7.01 -15.31 -5.79
CA GLU A 56 -7.94 -14.24 -5.44
C GLU A 56 -8.21 -14.19 -3.93
N LYS A 57 -8.33 -15.36 -3.28
CA LYS A 57 -8.50 -15.47 -1.83
C LYS A 57 -7.28 -14.91 -1.08
N VAL A 58 -6.07 -15.32 -1.46
CA VAL A 58 -4.81 -14.84 -0.87
C VAL A 58 -4.66 -13.34 -1.09
N MET A 59 -4.89 -12.84 -2.31
CA MET A 59 -4.78 -11.41 -2.61
C MET A 59 -5.83 -10.58 -1.85
N SER A 60 -7.08 -11.05 -1.76
CA SER A 60 -8.12 -10.36 -0.98
C SER A 60 -7.80 -10.27 0.51
N GLN A 61 -7.08 -11.26 1.03
CA GLN A 61 -6.70 -11.30 2.43
C GLN A 61 -5.42 -10.49 2.74
N TYR A 62 -4.43 -10.52 1.85
CA TYR A 62 -3.08 -10.05 2.16
C TYR A 62 -2.58 -8.89 1.27
N ALA A 63 -3.20 -8.63 0.12
CA ALA A 63 -2.78 -7.56 -0.78
C ALA A 63 -3.61 -6.29 -0.53
N ASN A 64 -2.97 -5.25 0.00
CA ASN A 64 -3.65 -3.99 0.30
C ASN A 64 -4.28 -3.38 -0.96
N GLY A 65 -5.57 -3.07 -0.89
CA GLY A 65 -6.35 -2.51 -2.00
C GLY A 65 -6.77 -3.50 -3.08
N TYR A 66 -6.45 -4.80 -2.98
CA TYR A 66 -6.89 -5.76 -4.00
C TYR A 66 -8.42 -5.87 -4.07
N SER A 67 -9.07 -6.12 -2.93
CA SER A 67 -10.53 -6.21 -2.88
C SER A 67 -11.21 -4.90 -3.28
N LEU A 68 -10.59 -3.76 -2.95
CA LEU A 68 -11.05 -2.44 -3.40
C LEU A 68 -11.00 -2.32 -4.92
N MET A 69 -9.86 -2.62 -5.54
CA MET A 69 -9.72 -2.53 -7.00
C MET A 69 -10.60 -3.55 -7.73
N LYS A 70 -10.83 -4.73 -7.14
CA LYS A 70 -11.81 -5.69 -7.65
C LYS A 70 -13.23 -5.13 -7.61
N TRP A 71 -13.63 -4.49 -6.51
CA TRP A 71 -14.93 -3.81 -6.43
C TRP A 71 -15.07 -2.70 -7.48
N VAL A 72 -14.01 -1.90 -7.69
CA VAL A 72 -14.00 -0.88 -8.77
C VAL A 72 -14.17 -1.53 -10.14
N GLY A 73 -13.45 -2.61 -10.42
CA GLY A 73 -13.53 -3.36 -11.68
C GLY A 73 -14.91 -3.98 -11.95
N LEU A 74 -15.64 -4.35 -10.90
CA LEU A 74 -17.02 -4.83 -11.02
C LEU A 74 -18.05 -3.70 -11.17
N THR A 75 -17.72 -2.51 -10.69
CA THR A 75 -18.64 -1.36 -10.65
C THR A 75 -18.56 -0.50 -11.92
N LEU A 76 -17.37 -0.34 -12.49
CA LEU A 76 -17.14 0.55 -13.63
C LEU A 76 -17.28 -0.17 -14.98
N PRO A 77 -17.72 0.52 -16.05
CA PRO A 77 -17.70 -0.03 -17.40
C PRO A 77 -16.26 -0.28 -17.89
N LYS A 78 -16.08 -1.11 -18.93
CA LYS A 78 -14.75 -1.60 -19.35
C LYS A 78 -13.84 -0.51 -19.89
N GLU A 79 -14.43 0.48 -20.53
CA GLU A 79 -13.81 1.66 -21.13
C GLU A 79 -13.51 2.78 -20.13
N ALA A 80 -13.91 2.61 -18.85
CA ALA A 80 -13.64 3.61 -17.83
C ALA A 80 -12.14 3.82 -17.63
N VAL A 81 -11.77 5.10 -17.47
CA VAL A 81 -10.44 5.55 -17.08
C VAL A 81 -10.56 6.15 -15.69
N LEU A 82 -9.86 5.53 -14.75
CA LEU A 82 -9.92 5.82 -13.32
C LEU A 82 -8.80 6.75 -12.89
N LEU A 83 -9.13 7.67 -11.99
CA LEU A 83 -8.17 8.46 -11.23
C LEU A 83 -8.27 8.03 -9.77
N SER A 84 -7.17 7.60 -9.15
CA SER A 84 -7.22 6.93 -7.85
C SER A 84 -6.35 7.62 -6.81
N GLN A 85 -6.94 7.95 -5.66
CA GLN A 85 -6.19 8.30 -4.44
C GLN A 85 -5.55 7.09 -3.76
N HIS A 86 -6.01 5.87 -4.08
CA HIS A 86 -5.41 4.67 -3.52
C HIS A 86 -4.20 4.21 -4.36
N ARG A 87 -3.04 4.02 -3.71
CA ARG A 87 -1.75 3.67 -4.34
C ARG A 87 -1.73 2.35 -5.13
N SER A 88 -2.62 1.42 -4.85
CA SER A 88 -2.65 0.08 -5.50
C SER A 88 -3.25 0.08 -6.91
N ILE A 89 -2.92 1.09 -7.73
CA ILE A 89 -3.47 1.27 -9.08
C ILE A 89 -3.16 0.10 -10.03
N ALA A 90 -2.03 -0.58 -9.82
CA ALA A 90 -1.60 -1.72 -10.63
C ALA A 90 -2.50 -2.97 -10.47
N LEU A 91 -3.35 -2.98 -9.44
CA LEU A 91 -4.35 -4.04 -9.23
C LEU A 91 -5.69 -3.74 -9.91
N SER A 92 -5.82 -2.56 -10.53
CA SER A 92 -7.04 -2.15 -11.23
C SER A 92 -7.16 -2.87 -12.57
N GLU A 93 -8.36 -3.33 -12.87
CA GLU A 93 -8.73 -3.84 -14.20
C GLU A 93 -9.05 -2.72 -15.20
N ARG A 94 -9.02 -1.46 -14.76
CA ARG A 94 -9.25 -0.27 -15.58
C ARG A 94 -7.96 0.50 -15.74
N LYS A 95 -7.83 1.23 -16.85
CA LYS A 95 -6.74 2.21 -17.00
C LYS A 95 -6.82 3.18 -15.83
N THR A 96 -5.76 3.28 -15.04
CA THR A 96 -5.79 4.02 -13.78
C THR A 96 -4.60 4.96 -13.67
N LEU A 97 -4.87 6.23 -13.38
CA LEU A 97 -3.89 7.26 -13.05
C LEU A 97 -3.83 7.43 -11.52
N SER A 98 -2.64 7.67 -10.98
CA SER A 98 -2.45 7.95 -9.55
C SER A 98 -2.67 9.42 -9.22
N LEU A 99 -3.18 9.66 -8.00
CA LEU A 99 -3.25 10.96 -7.35
C LEU A 99 -2.23 11.13 -6.22
N ASP A 100 -1.26 10.21 -6.08
CA ASP A 100 -0.24 10.28 -5.02
C ASP A 100 0.62 11.55 -5.09
N TRP A 101 0.62 12.25 -6.23
CA TRP A 101 1.35 13.51 -6.45
C TRP A 101 0.62 14.74 -5.87
N ILE A 102 -0.69 14.67 -5.59
CA ILE A 102 -1.48 15.82 -5.10
C ILE A 102 -0.79 16.57 -3.94
N PRO A 103 -0.30 15.89 -2.89
CA PRO A 103 0.27 16.58 -1.72
C PRO A 103 1.56 17.37 -2.03
N PHE A 104 2.18 17.13 -3.19
CA PHE A 104 3.47 17.70 -3.58
C PHE A 104 3.36 18.76 -4.68
N VAL A 105 2.14 19.05 -5.15
CA VAL A 105 1.90 19.98 -6.25
C VAL A 105 1.09 21.16 -5.74
N ASP A 106 1.64 22.36 -5.94
CA ASP A 106 0.87 23.59 -5.80
C ASP A 106 -0.01 23.77 -7.03
N PHE A 107 -1.32 23.60 -6.84
CA PHE A 107 -2.33 23.80 -7.87
C PHE A 107 -2.39 25.25 -8.38
N ASN A 108 -1.81 26.21 -7.63
CA ASN A 108 -1.67 27.61 -8.04
C ASN A 108 -0.51 27.87 -9.01
N SER A 109 0.36 26.91 -9.19
CA SER A 109 1.57 27.06 -10.00
C SER A 109 1.44 26.38 -11.36
N ALA A 110 2.31 26.77 -12.30
CA ALA A 110 2.42 26.09 -13.59
C ALA A 110 2.80 24.60 -13.49
N VAL A 111 3.24 24.12 -12.31
CA VAL A 111 3.61 22.73 -12.04
C VAL A 111 2.41 21.78 -12.12
N ALA A 112 1.19 22.26 -11.83
CA ALA A 112 -0.02 21.43 -11.92
C ALA A 112 -0.47 21.17 -13.37
N SER A 113 -0.19 22.11 -14.29
CA SER A 113 -0.58 22.05 -15.70
C SER A 113 -0.27 20.72 -16.40
N PRO A 114 0.94 20.13 -16.32
CA PRO A 114 1.21 18.84 -16.95
C PRO A 114 0.35 17.70 -16.40
N TYR A 115 0.06 17.68 -15.09
CA TYR A 115 -0.79 16.64 -14.48
C TYR A 115 -2.25 16.79 -14.92
N LEU A 116 -2.79 18.02 -14.88
CA LEU A 116 -4.15 18.30 -15.32
C LEU A 116 -4.32 18.01 -16.81
N LYS A 117 -3.31 18.35 -17.61
CA LYS A 117 -3.26 18.02 -19.04
C LYS A 117 -3.28 16.51 -19.25
N GLN A 118 -2.44 15.76 -18.53
CA GLN A 118 -2.42 14.30 -18.64
C GLN A 118 -3.77 13.68 -18.27
N ILE A 119 -4.42 14.13 -17.20
CA ILE A 119 -5.77 13.65 -16.81
C ILE A 119 -6.78 13.90 -17.92
N LYS A 120 -6.71 15.08 -18.57
CA LYS A 120 -7.58 15.45 -19.68
C LYS A 120 -7.30 14.63 -20.94
N ASP A 121 -6.03 14.54 -21.34
CA ASP A 121 -5.58 13.82 -22.54
C ASP A 121 -5.92 12.32 -22.44
N GLU A 122 -5.92 11.77 -21.23
CA GLU A 122 -6.28 10.37 -20.95
C GLU A 122 -7.79 10.13 -20.82
N ASN A 123 -8.62 11.17 -20.98
CA ASN A 123 -10.08 11.10 -20.89
C ASN A 123 -10.57 10.41 -19.62
N VAL A 124 -10.05 10.83 -18.46
CA VAL A 124 -10.48 10.32 -17.15
C VAL A 124 -11.99 10.51 -16.97
N THR A 125 -12.69 9.42 -16.64
CA THR A 125 -14.16 9.41 -16.49
C THR A 125 -14.61 9.23 -15.04
N HIS A 126 -13.72 8.73 -14.18
CA HIS A 126 -14.06 8.34 -12.81
C HIS A 126 -12.93 8.69 -11.85
N ILE A 127 -13.28 9.00 -10.59
CA ILE A 127 -12.32 9.21 -9.52
C ILE A 127 -12.69 8.42 -8.26
N LEU A 128 -11.70 7.73 -7.69
CA LEU A 128 -11.78 6.99 -6.44
C LEU A 128 -11.07 7.78 -5.34
N MET A 129 -11.81 8.16 -4.31
CA MET A 129 -11.32 9.03 -3.23
C MET A 129 -11.51 8.37 -1.86
N PHE A 130 -10.61 8.70 -0.94
CA PHE A 130 -10.78 8.36 0.47
C PHE A 130 -11.88 9.22 1.12
N GLY A 131 -12.56 8.62 2.10
CA GLY A 131 -13.66 9.26 2.82
C GLY A 131 -15.02 8.99 2.18
N ASP A 132 -16.02 9.69 2.69
CA ASP A 132 -17.43 9.56 2.33
C ASP A 132 -17.97 10.79 1.59
N THR A 133 -17.14 11.81 1.39
CA THR A 133 -17.48 13.05 0.70
C THR A 133 -16.53 13.33 -0.46
N SER A 134 -17.05 14.00 -1.48
CA SER A 134 -16.31 14.44 -2.67
C SER A 134 -15.97 15.94 -2.65
N LYS A 135 -16.17 16.61 -1.51
CA LYS A 135 -16.12 18.08 -1.42
C LYS A 135 -14.73 18.64 -1.10
N ASN A 136 -13.89 17.87 -0.41
CA ASN A 136 -12.59 18.34 0.09
C ASN A 136 -11.44 17.84 -0.80
N THR A 137 -11.49 18.19 -2.08
CA THR A 137 -10.52 17.76 -3.08
C THR A 137 -10.27 18.91 -4.06
N PRO A 138 -9.05 19.07 -4.60
CA PRO A 138 -8.74 20.03 -5.67
C PRO A 138 -9.62 19.85 -6.91
N PHE A 139 -10.30 18.71 -7.03
CA PHE A 139 -11.20 18.38 -8.12
C PHE A 139 -12.68 18.57 -7.82
N SER A 140 -13.04 19.22 -6.71
CA SER A 140 -14.44 19.35 -6.25
C SER A 140 -15.40 19.87 -7.34
N GLY A 141 -14.95 20.78 -8.21
CA GLY A 141 -15.74 21.30 -9.34
C GLY A 141 -15.84 20.35 -10.53
N CYS A 142 -15.01 19.30 -10.59
CA CYS A 142 -14.99 18.29 -11.66
C CYS A 142 -15.78 17.02 -11.30
N ILE A 143 -16.32 16.94 -10.09
CA ILE A 143 -17.04 15.75 -9.60
C ILE A 143 -18.47 15.74 -10.14
N GLY A 144 -18.88 14.60 -10.70
CA GLY A 144 -20.25 14.32 -11.10
C GLY A 144 -21.02 13.50 -10.06
N ASN A 145 -21.86 12.57 -10.51
CA ASN A 145 -22.69 11.76 -9.62
C ASN A 145 -21.87 10.75 -8.80
N THR A 146 -22.40 10.39 -7.63
CA THR A 146 -21.84 9.28 -6.84
C THR A 146 -22.30 7.95 -7.40
N ILE A 147 -21.36 7.07 -7.68
CA ILE A 147 -21.62 5.72 -8.20
C ILE A 147 -21.74 4.73 -7.05
N GLY A 148 -20.85 4.83 -6.06
CA GLY A 148 -20.87 3.92 -4.93
C GLY A 148 -19.93 4.33 -3.81
N LYS A 149 -20.17 3.73 -2.64
CA LYS A 149 -19.32 3.83 -1.46
C LYS A 149 -19.03 2.43 -0.96
N THR A 150 -17.81 2.20 -0.50
CA THR A 150 -17.45 0.93 0.15
C THR A 150 -16.44 1.16 1.27
N LYS A 151 -16.36 0.18 2.17
CA LYS A 151 -15.29 0.11 3.17
C LYS A 151 -14.23 -0.86 2.65
N SER A 152 -12.97 -0.46 2.72
CA SER A 152 -11.85 -1.30 2.37
C SER A 152 -10.94 -1.51 3.57
N ASN A 153 -10.41 -2.72 3.68
CA ASN A 153 -9.44 -3.07 4.72
C ASN A 153 -8.11 -2.39 4.40
N GLN A 154 -7.46 -1.88 5.44
CA GLN A 154 -6.07 -1.47 5.36
C GLN A 154 -5.19 -2.64 5.74
N VAL A 155 -4.66 -3.32 4.73
CA VAL A 155 -3.78 -4.47 4.98
C VAL A 155 -2.37 -3.97 5.27
N THR A 156 -1.91 -4.20 6.50
CA THR A 156 -0.56 -3.82 6.95
C THR A 156 0.40 -5.01 6.92
N ARG A 157 1.71 -4.72 6.99
CA ARG A 157 2.76 -5.76 7.09
C ARG A 157 2.78 -6.47 8.45
N ASN A 158 2.03 -5.95 9.43
CA ASN A 158 1.87 -6.60 10.73
C ASN A 158 0.63 -7.52 10.67
N PRO A 159 0.81 -8.85 10.73
CA PRO A 159 -0.30 -9.79 10.66
C PRO A 159 -1.25 -9.70 11.85
N PHE A 160 -0.88 -9.04 12.95
CA PHE A 160 -1.70 -8.86 14.15
C PHE A 160 -2.53 -7.57 14.13
N ASN A 161 -2.29 -6.66 13.18
CA ASN A 161 -3.00 -5.39 13.06
C ASN A 161 -3.83 -5.35 11.77
N ARG A 162 -4.94 -6.11 11.75
CA ARG A 162 -5.79 -6.33 10.55
C ARG A 162 -7.19 -5.69 10.62
N ASN A 163 -7.50 -4.95 11.68
CA ASN A 163 -8.86 -4.45 11.93
C ASN A 163 -9.06 -2.97 11.53
N ASP A 164 -8.13 -2.42 10.75
CA ASP A 164 -8.22 -1.03 10.33
C ASP A 164 -8.91 -0.94 8.96
N PHE A 165 -9.86 -0.02 8.84
CA PHE A 165 -10.68 0.14 7.64
C PHE A 165 -10.75 1.61 7.27
N PHE A 166 -10.80 1.87 5.97
CA PHE A 166 -11.08 3.21 5.45
C PHE A 166 -12.31 3.16 4.54
N THR A 167 -13.05 4.26 4.51
CA THR A 167 -14.15 4.43 3.56
C THR A 167 -13.59 5.02 2.28
N VAL A 168 -14.13 4.59 1.15
CA VAL A 168 -13.90 5.20 -0.15
C VAL A 168 -15.21 5.54 -0.82
N ILE A 169 -15.15 6.54 -1.69
CA ILE A 169 -16.22 6.91 -2.60
C ILE A 169 -15.72 6.84 -4.04
N LEU A 170 -16.56 6.29 -4.91
CA LEU A 170 -16.36 6.25 -6.35
C LEU A 170 -17.40 7.16 -6.99
N VAL A 171 -16.92 8.13 -7.78
CA VAL A 171 -17.76 9.15 -8.41
C VAL A 171 -17.35 9.37 -9.87
N GLU A 172 -18.28 9.91 -10.65
CA GLU A 172 -18.00 10.40 -12.00
C GLU A 172 -17.04 11.58 -11.96
N PHE A 173 -16.24 11.71 -13.02
CA PHE A 173 -15.25 12.77 -13.20
C PHE A 173 -15.38 13.40 -14.58
N GLN A 174 -15.45 14.72 -14.63
CA GLN A 174 -15.65 15.52 -15.84
C GLN A 174 -14.31 16.12 -16.32
N SER A 175 -13.45 15.28 -16.92
CA SER A 175 -12.10 15.70 -17.35
C SER A 175 -12.09 16.75 -18.46
N ASP A 176 -13.17 16.84 -19.24
CA ASP A 176 -13.38 17.82 -20.29
C ASP A 176 -13.36 19.27 -19.76
N LYS A 177 -13.84 19.45 -18.52
CA LYS A 177 -13.89 20.74 -17.81
C LYS A 177 -12.57 21.16 -17.19
N LEU A 178 -11.51 20.36 -17.31
CA LEU A 178 -10.17 20.75 -16.87
C LEU A 178 -9.54 21.77 -17.82
N PRO A 179 -8.75 22.73 -17.30
CA PRO A 179 -8.42 22.92 -15.88
C PRO A 179 -9.45 23.72 -15.07
N GLN A 180 -10.49 24.28 -15.70
CA GLN A 180 -11.38 25.27 -15.08
C GLN A 180 -12.16 24.75 -13.87
N CYS A 181 -12.48 23.45 -13.85
CA CYS A 181 -13.21 22.82 -12.74
C CYS A 181 -12.31 22.39 -11.57
N ALA A 182 -10.99 22.34 -11.78
CA ALA A 182 -10.05 22.05 -10.71
C ALA A 182 -9.94 23.31 -9.85
N ASN A 183 -10.56 23.27 -8.67
CA ASN A 183 -10.72 24.45 -7.84
C ASN A 183 -9.57 24.59 -6.86
N PHE A 184 -9.15 25.83 -6.77
CA PHE A 184 -7.92 26.35 -6.18
C PHE A 184 -7.91 26.50 -4.66
N ILE A 185 -8.97 26.08 -3.96
CA ILE A 185 -9.19 26.49 -2.57
C ILE A 185 -9.30 25.25 -1.70
N LEU A 186 -8.23 25.01 -0.93
CA LEU A 186 -8.25 24.20 0.28
C LEU A 186 -8.54 25.11 1.47
#